data_AF-A0AAE8JVE0-F1
#
_entry.id   AF-A0AAE8JVE0-F1
#
_cell.length_a   1.000
_cell.length_b   1.000
_cell.length_c   1.000
_cell.angle_alpha   90.00
_cell.angle_beta   90.00
_cell.angle_gamma   90.00
#
_symmetry.space_group_name_H-M   'P 1'
#
loop_
_entity.id
_entity.type
_entity.pdbx_description
1 polymer ?
#
loop_
_entity_poly.entity_id
_entity_poly.type
_entity_poly.pdbx_seq_one_letter_code
_entity_poly.pdbx_strand_id
1 'polypeptide(L)'
;MLKVAFALSLLCTLFVPLQAVARATIDKIEIKGLDGGDDAEMIENIQVSLSLYEAVGKEQGESRLEYLLAQAERQTREALEPFGYYSPTITLAAPRAGDKVTVVITVDRGEPVRVRTSHISITGWAEQDRYLGQDLKQFEPREGQVFSHPQYEASKVRITRRLAERGYFDADFTKRRVAITRAEHAADIDLNWDSGRRYDMGKVRFDYDYFRDGLFDPLVYWEEGSYYHEGKLDRLRESLTKLDYFSTIDIQPKPEEADDQGRVPVDVKLTRAKRTVYTSGLSYGSESGAGVRGGVERRYVNARGHKMDTQLDYAQNRKSLTTSYRVPAFRWLDGWYTASARLYDEQTDYIDLRNVKLTGSRSGQINERWSAIASINALRERWRFSSGDDFEGAVYETSTLIYPQLQANYINVDDRLFPRSGVSGQMFIRGGAEGAGSDTNFGQVYGQLRWFLGAGDNSRLILRGEGGTTWTSDLVAMPPSLRFFAGGANSIRGYAFREVGPRTPKPDEFALGAKNVVTASAEYEHYLKGGPWGGAVFVDSGSAFDDRPDWHTGVGFGLRWRSPVGPVRVDIAHGLNDPDSQFQLYIDIGANL
;
A
#
# COMPACT_ATOMS: atom_id res chain seq x y z
N MET A 1 -102.91 -29.79 44.14
CA MET A 1 -103.52 -28.51 43.73
C MET A 1 -102.71 -27.40 44.39
N LEU A 2 -102.17 -26.36 43.76
CA LEU A 2 -102.05 -25.97 42.36
C LEU A 2 -101.16 -24.68 42.34
N LYS A 3 -100.28 -24.54 41.33
CA LYS A 3 -99.66 -23.29 40.80
C LYS A 3 -98.58 -22.56 41.63
N VAL A 4 -97.58 -21.83 41.11
CA VAL A 4 -96.81 -21.68 39.82
C VAL A 4 -95.89 -20.43 40.01
N ALA A 5 -94.68 -20.45 39.44
CA ALA A 5 -93.73 -19.34 39.12
C ALA A 5 -93.07 -18.55 40.31
N PHE A 6 -91.84 -18.00 40.26
CA PHE A 6 -91.10 -17.28 39.21
C PHE A 6 -89.56 -17.21 39.51
N ALA A 7 -88.77 -16.91 38.46
CA ALA A 7 -87.42 -16.31 38.40
C ALA A 7 -86.14 -17.11 38.77
N LEU A 8 -85.51 -17.63 37.71
CA LEU A 8 -84.10 -18.04 37.57
C LEU A 8 -83.21 -16.79 37.38
N SER A 9 -82.05 -16.68 38.05
CA SER A 9 -81.00 -15.69 37.71
C SER A 9 -79.60 -16.17 38.13
N LEU A 10 -78.76 -16.33 37.10
CA LEU A 10 -77.32 -16.04 37.07
C LEU A 10 -76.38 -16.73 38.09
N LEU A 11 -75.72 -17.82 37.68
CA LEU A 11 -74.27 -18.02 37.83
C LEU A 11 -73.81 -19.27 37.03
N CYS A 12 -73.44 -19.11 35.76
CA CYS A 12 -72.64 -20.10 35.03
C CYS A 12 -71.19 -19.64 35.04
N THR A 13 -70.42 -20.14 36.01
CA THR A 13 -68.96 -20.08 36.01
C THR A 13 -68.41 -21.00 34.92
N LEU A 14 -67.97 -20.41 33.81
CA LEU A 14 -67.03 -21.02 32.85
C LEU A 14 -65.68 -21.22 33.56
N PHE A 15 -65.39 -22.45 33.98
CA PHE A 15 -64.02 -22.87 34.28
C PHE A 15 -63.33 -23.15 32.94
N VAL A 16 -62.71 -22.14 32.35
CA VAL A 16 -61.65 -22.33 31.36
C VAL A 16 -60.42 -22.79 32.15
N PRO A 17 -59.83 -23.97 31.89
CA PRO A 17 -58.56 -24.31 32.49
C PRO A 17 -57.52 -23.29 31.98
N LEU A 18 -56.94 -22.51 32.91
CA LEU A 18 -55.75 -21.72 32.67
C LEU A 18 -54.65 -22.71 32.26
N GLN A 19 -54.39 -22.85 30.96
CA GLN A 19 -53.14 -23.45 30.54
C GLN A 19 -52.04 -22.51 31.01
N ALA A 20 -51.24 -22.95 31.98
CA ALA A 20 -50.01 -22.26 32.35
C ALA A 20 -49.20 -22.08 31.06
N VAL A 21 -49.05 -20.83 30.63
CA VAL A 21 -48.27 -20.49 29.44
C VAL A 21 -46.82 -20.71 29.84
N ALA A 22 -46.31 -21.93 29.62
CA ALA A 22 -44.90 -22.21 29.85
C ALA A 22 -44.06 -21.30 28.92
N ARG A 23 -42.98 -20.77 29.48
CA ARG A 23 -42.08 -19.82 28.81
C ARG A 23 -40.64 -20.26 29.04
N ALA A 24 -39.81 -19.98 28.05
CA ALA A 24 -38.42 -20.39 28.05
C ALA A 24 -37.56 -19.32 27.40
N THR A 25 -36.40 -19.03 28.00
CA THR A 25 -35.39 -18.13 27.45
C THR A 25 -34.23 -18.97 26.93
N ILE A 26 -33.87 -18.77 25.66
CA ILE A 26 -32.70 -19.44 25.06
C ILE A 26 -31.44 -18.77 25.63
N ASP A 27 -30.66 -19.51 26.41
CA ASP A 27 -29.46 -19.01 27.09
C ASP A 27 -28.22 -19.13 26.18
N LYS A 28 -28.08 -20.27 25.51
CA LYS A 28 -26.95 -20.57 24.61
C LYS A 28 -27.34 -21.59 23.54
N ILE A 29 -26.66 -21.52 22.39
CA ILE A 29 -26.72 -22.50 21.31
C ILE A 29 -25.34 -23.16 21.18
N GLU A 30 -25.30 -24.48 21.12
CA GLU A 30 -24.07 -25.27 20.94
C GLU A 30 -24.20 -26.15 19.70
N ILE A 31 -23.20 -26.09 18.81
CA ILE A 31 -23.10 -26.96 17.64
C ILE A 31 -22.05 -28.03 17.95
N LYS A 32 -22.40 -29.30 17.77
CA LYS A 32 -21.54 -30.47 18.00
C LYS A 32 -21.42 -31.32 16.73
N GLY A 33 -20.31 -32.04 16.57
CA GLY A 33 -20.04 -32.88 15.39
C GLY A 33 -19.31 -32.17 14.24
N LEU A 34 -18.97 -30.89 14.42
CA LEU A 34 -18.12 -30.08 13.55
C LEU A 34 -16.87 -29.64 14.31
N ASP A 35 -15.70 -29.67 13.68
CA ASP A 35 -14.43 -29.23 14.25
C ASP A 35 -14.24 -27.73 14.05
N GLY A 36 -13.85 -27.01 15.11
CA GLY A 36 -13.72 -25.56 15.07
C GLY A 36 -12.57 -25.03 14.19
N GLY A 37 -11.62 -25.89 13.81
CA GLY A 37 -10.58 -25.57 12.85
C GLY A 37 -11.00 -25.93 11.43
N ASP A 38 -11.22 -27.22 11.18
CA ASP A 38 -11.45 -27.74 9.83
C ASP A 38 -12.82 -27.34 9.25
N ASP A 39 -13.80 -27.01 10.09
CA ASP A 39 -15.20 -26.75 9.70
C ASP A 39 -15.70 -25.36 10.07
N ALA A 40 -14.78 -24.44 10.32
CA ALA A 40 -15.10 -23.08 10.75
C ALA A 40 -16.13 -22.40 9.82
N GLU A 41 -15.96 -22.52 8.50
CA GLU A 41 -16.87 -21.93 7.50
C GLU A 41 -18.29 -22.53 7.55
N MET A 42 -18.40 -23.84 7.80
CA MET A 42 -19.69 -24.51 7.94
C MET A 42 -20.39 -24.08 9.23
N ILE A 43 -19.64 -24.01 10.34
CA ILE A 43 -20.16 -23.57 11.62
C ILE A 43 -20.67 -22.13 11.50
N GLU A 44 -19.90 -21.24 10.89
CA GLU A 44 -20.30 -19.85 10.65
C GLU A 44 -21.57 -19.78 9.79
N ASN A 45 -21.64 -20.53 8.68
CA ASN A 45 -22.82 -20.52 7.81
C ASN A 45 -24.09 -21.02 8.53
N ILE A 46 -23.96 -22.04 9.38
CA ILE A 46 -25.05 -22.52 10.24
C ILE A 46 -25.49 -21.42 11.21
N GLN A 47 -24.55 -20.75 11.88
CA GLN A 47 -24.86 -19.68 12.83
C GLN A 47 -25.62 -18.53 12.18
N VAL A 48 -25.21 -18.11 10.98
CA VAL A 48 -25.87 -17.05 10.21
C VAL A 48 -27.25 -17.46 9.72
N SER A 49 -27.43 -18.73 9.35
CA SER A 49 -28.71 -19.25 8.78
C SER A 49 -29.78 -19.53 9.84
N LEU A 50 -29.38 -19.69 11.11
CA LEU A 50 -30.26 -20.09 12.20
C LEU A 50 -30.99 -18.90 12.82
N SER A 51 -32.30 -18.81 12.62
CA SER A 51 -33.15 -17.80 13.27
C SER A 51 -33.21 -17.93 14.79
N LEU A 52 -32.77 -19.07 15.35
CA LEU A 52 -32.59 -19.25 16.79
C LEU A 52 -31.63 -18.23 17.41
N TYR A 53 -30.59 -17.81 16.70
CA TYR A 53 -29.61 -16.85 17.21
C TYR A 53 -30.23 -15.46 17.47
N GLU A 54 -31.26 -15.07 16.71
CA GLU A 54 -32.00 -13.82 16.92
C GLU A 54 -32.90 -13.84 18.17
N ALA A 55 -33.22 -15.04 18.66
CA ALA A 55 -34.07 -15.30 19.81
C ALA A 55 -33.29 -15.55 21.11
N VAL A 56 -31.96 -15.65 21.05
CA VAL A 56 -31.09 -15.80 22.22
C VAL A 56 -31.29 -14.61 23.18
N GLY A 57 -31.43 -14.91 24.47
CA GLY A 57 -31.67 -13.93 25.52
C GLY A 57 -33.09 -13.33 25.56
N LYS A 58 -33.99 -13.75 24.67
CA LYS A 58 -35.41 -13.31 24.66
C LYS A 58 -36.33 -14.42 25.15
N GLU A 59 -37.31 -14.06 25.96
CA GLU A 59 -38.34 -14.99 26.43
C GLU A 59 -39.22 -15.44 25.25
N GLN A 60 -39.34 -16.75 25.06
CA GLN A 60 -40.16 -17.39 24.01
C GLN A 60 -41.30 -18.18 24.66
N GLY A 61 -42.49 -18.13 24.08
CA GLY A 61 -43.57 -19.07 24.41
C GLY A 61 -43.26 -20.46 23.83
N GLU A 62 -43.76 -21.52 24.48
CA GLU A 62 -43.48 -22.93 24.08
C GLU A 62 -43.71 -23.20 22.59
N SER A 63 -44.87 -22.81 22.05
CA SER A 63 -45.19 -23.06 20.64
C SER A 63 -44.24 -22.35 19.67
N ARG A 64 -43.70 -21.18 20.08
CA ARG A 64 -42.71 -20.46 19.29
C ARG A 64 -41.34 -21.13 19.39
N LEU A 65 -40.96 -21.63 20.56
CA LEU A 65 -39.73 -22.39 20.76
C LEU A 65 -39.74 -23.69 19.95
N GLU A 66 -40.83 -24.46 19.99
CA GLU A 66 -41.00 -25.67 19.16
C GLU A 66 -40.89 -25.36 17.66
N TYR A 67 -41.54 -24.27 17.20
CA TYR A 67 -41.41 -23.80 15.83
C TYR A 67 -39.96 -23.46 15.46
N LEU A 68 -39.25 -22.73 16.33
CA LEU A 68 -37.85 -22.35 16.12
C LEU A 68 -36.92 -23.57 16.10
N LEU A 69 -37.15 -24.57 16.95
CA LEU A 69 -36.40 -25.83 16.93
C LEU A 69 -36.67 -26.61 15.63
N ALA A 70 -37.93 -26.72 15.20
CA ALA A 70 -38.26 -27.36 13.92
C ALA A 70 -37.69 -26.59 12.71
N GLN A 71 -37.58 -25.26 12.80
CA GLN A 71 -36.87 -24.47 11.80
C GLN A 71 -35.37 -24.69 11.85
N ALA A 72 -34.79 -24.80 13.04
CA ALA A 72 -33.35 -24.96 13.21
C ALA A 72 -32.81 -26.22 12.57
N GLU A 73 -33.57 -27.32 12.61
CA GLU A 73 -33.19 -28.55 11.90
C GLU A 73 -33.12 -28.31 10.38
N ARG A 74 -34.15 -27.69 9.81
CA ARG A 74 -34.21 -27.40 8.37
C ARG A 74 -33.13 -26.39 7.95
N GLN A 75 -32.98 -25.31 8.69
CA GLN A 75 -31.97 -24.27 8.46
C GLN A 75 -30.55 -24.83 8.56
N THR A 76 -30.28 -25.70 9.54
CA THR A 76 -28.97 -26.37 9.66
C THR A 76 -28.71 -27.29 8.47
N ARG A 77 -29.73 -28.02 8.00
CA ARG A 77 -29.63 -28.87 6.81
C ARG A 77 -29.32 -28.04 5.58
N GLU A 78 -30.08 -26.98 5.34
CA GLU A 78 -29.90 -26.05 4.22
C GLU A 78 -28.53 -25.36 4.28
N ALA A 79 -28.04 -25.00 5.47
CA ALA A 79 -26.73 -24.39 5.66
C ALA A 79 -25.55 -25.31 5.35
N LEU A 80 -25.75 -26.63 5.31
CA LEU A 80 -24.73 -27.61 4.97
C LEU A 80 -24.71 -27.95 3.47
N GLU A 81 -25.79 -27.68 2.73
CA GLU A 81 -25.88 -27.95 1.29
C GLU A 81 -24.79 -27.24 0.46
N PRO A 82 -24.42 -25.97 0.73
CA PRO A 82 -23.34 -25.27 0.00
C PRO A 82 -21.98 -25.98 0.06
N PHE A 83 -21.77 -26.80 1.10
CA PHE A 83 -20.51 -27.51 1.35
C PHE A 83 -20.57 -28.97 0.86
N GLY A 84 -21.64 -29.35 0.16
CA GLY A 84 -21.80 -30.67 -0.45
C GLY A 84 -22.55 -31.68 0.42
N TYR A 85 -23.05 -31.29 1.59
CA TYR A 85 -23.74 -32.21 2.51
C TYR A 85 -25.26 -32.04 2.39
N TYR A 86 -25.88 -32.85 1.54
CA TYR A 86 -27.32 -32.76 1.22
C TYR A 86 -28.21 -33.71 2.01
N SER A 87 -27.60 -34.71 2.67
CA SER A 87 -28.29 -35.71 3.48
C SER A 87 -27.73 -35.80 4.91
N PRO A 88 -27.52 -34.68 5.63
CA PRO A 88 -27.01 -34.75 7.00
C PRO A 88 -28.10 -35.28 7.95
N THR A 89 -27.64 -35.90 9.04
CA THR A 89 -28.47 -36.25 10.18
C THR A 89 -28.29 -35.20 11.26
N ILE A 90 -29.36 -34.49 11.59
CA ILE A 90 -29.34 -33.39 12.56
C ILE A 90 -30.22 -33.78 13.73
N THR A 91 -29.66 -33.75 14.92
CA THR A 91 -30.39 -34.02 16.16
C THR A 91 -30.37 -32.79 17.05
N LEU A 92 -31.54 -32.41 17.53
CA LEU A 92 -31.72 -31.25 18.39
C LEU A 92 -32.05 -31.73 19.80
N ALA A 93 -31.30 -31.25 20.78
CA ALA A 93 -31.63 -31.40 22.19
C ALA A 93 -31.78 -30.01 22.82
N ALA A 94 -32.81 -29.83 23.63
CA ALA A 94 -33.08 -28.56 24.32
C ALA A 94 -33.17 -28.79 25.84
N PRO A 95 -32.09 -29.23 26.51
CA PRO A 95 -32.08 -29.40 27.97
C PRO A 95 -32.48 -28.10 28.68
N ARG A 96 -33.36 -28.24 29.68
CA ARG A 96 -33.87 -27.14 30.48
C ARG A 96 -33.21 -27.10 31.86
N ALA A 97 -32.88 -25.90 32.31
CA ALA A 97 -32.47 -25.60 33.67
C ALA A 97 -33.34 -24.46 34.21
N GLY A 98 -34.51 -24.79 34.76
CA GLY A 98 -35.55 -23.81 35.07
C GLY A 98 -36.14 -23.21 33.78
N ASP A 99 -36.24 -21.89 33.72
CA ASP A 99 -36.75 -21.15 32.56
C ASP A 99 -35.70 -20.92 31.46
N LYS A 100 -34.47 -21.45 31.65
CA LYS A 100 -33.38 -21.36 30.67
C LYS A 100 -33.26 -22.63 29.85
N VAL A 101 -33.07 -22.45 28.54
CA VAL A 101 -32.90 -23.53 27.57
C VAL A 101 -31.55 -23.40 26.89
N THR A 102 -30.78 -24.48 26.87
CA THR A 102 -29.59 -24.59 26.01
C THR A 102 -29.95 -25.43 24.80
N VAL A 103 -29.84 -24.88 23.59
CA VAL A 103 -30.11 -25.63 22.35
C VAL A 103 -28.82 -26.27 21.87
N VAL A 104 -28.78 -27.60 21.85
CA VAL A 104 -27.65 -28.39 21.36
C VAL A 104 -28.02 -28.98 20.01
N ILE A 105 -27.33 -28.54 18.96
CA ILE A 105 -27.48 -29.01 17.59
C ILE A 105 -26.33 -29.97 17.32
N THR A 106 -26.61 -31.27 17.26
CA THR A 106 -25.60 -32.28 16.91
C THR A 106 -25.74 -32.64 15.45
N VAL A 107 -24.69 -32.36 14.68
CA VAL A 107 -24.61 -32.54 13.23
C VAL A 107 -23.74 -33.76 12.93
N ASP A 108 -24.33 -34.74 12.27
CA ASP A 108 -23.60 -35.74 11.49
C ASP A 108 -23.77 -35.41 10.01
N ARG A 109 -22.65 -35.09 9.35
CA ARG A 109 -22.65 -34.62 7.97
C ARG A 109 -23.02 -35.70 6.97
N GLY A 110 -22.85 -36.97 7.34
CA GLY A 110 -23.00 -38.10 6.42
C GLY A 110 -22.03 -38.02 5.23
N GLU A 111 -22.34 -38.78 4.17
CA GLU A 111 -21.53 -38.80 2.96
C GLU A 111 -21.75 -37.53 2.11
N PRO A 112 -20.66 -36.83 1.73
CA PRO A 112 -20.77 -35.66 0.88
C PRO A 112 -21.15 -36.04 -0.55
N VAL A 113 -21.88 -35.16 -1.21
CA VAL A 113 -22.06 -35.20 -2.65
C VAL A 113 -20.72 -34.94 -3.33
N ARG A 114 -20.33 -35.83 -4.25
CA ARG A 114 -19.10 -35.71 -5.05
C ARG A 114 -19.43 -35.42 -6.51
N VAL A 115 -18.56 -34.68 -7.17
CA VAL A 115 -18.69 -34.42 -8.61
C VAL A 115 -18.46 -35.73 -9.35
N ARG A 116 -19.49 -36.21 -10.05
CA ARG A 116 -19.43 -37.42 -10.87
C ARG A 116 -19.00 -37.11 -12.29
N THR A 117 -19.61 -36.08 -12.89
CA THR A 117 -19.27 -35.60 -14.23
C THR A 117 -19.07 -34.09 -14.23
N SER A 118 -18.07 -33.62 -14.96
CA SER A 118 -17.78 -32.20 -15.12
C SER A 118 -17.53 -31.85 -16.58
N HIS A 119 -18.56 -31.40 -17.27
CA HIS A 119 -18.47 -30.93 -18.65
C HIS A 119 -18.38 -29.40 -18.65
N ILE A 120 -17.17 -28.89 -18.87
CA ILE A 120 -16.86 -27.47 -18.84
C ILE A 120 -16.13 -27.10 -20.11
N SER A 121 -16.74 -26.26 -20.94
CA SER A 121 -16.18 -25.88 -22.24
C SER A 121 -16.46 -24.43 -22.58
N ILE A 122 -15.63 -23.87 -23.47
CA ILE A 122 -15.85 -22.57 -24.08
C ILE A 122 -15.82 -22.79 -25.59
N THR A 123 -16.83 -22.26 -26.27
CA THR A 123 -16.96 -22.27 -27.73
C THR A 123 -16.82 -20.86 -28.28
N GLY A 124 -16.58 -20.72 -29.58
CA GLY A 124 -16.34 -19.42 -30.22
C GLY A 124 -14.86 -19.05 -30.22
N TRP A 125 -14.54 -17.75 -30.33
CA TRP A 125 -13.17 -17.30 -30.56
C TRP A 125 -12.23 -17.53 -29.38
N ALA A 126 -12.77 -17.66 -28.17
CA ALA A 126 -11.97 -17.93 -26.97
C ALA A 126 -11.50 -19.39 -26.83
N GLU A 127 -11.95 -20.30 -27.69
CA GLU A 127 -11.57 -21.73 -27.60
C GLU A 127 -10.04 -21.93 -27.70
N GLN A 128 -9.37 -21.10 -28.50
CA GLN A 128 -7.91 -21.13 -28.68
C GLN A 128 -7.15 -20.24 -27.69
N ASP A 129 -7.85 -19.57 -26.77
CA ASP A 129 -7.22 -18.68 -25.81
C ASP A 129 -6.52 -19.47 -24.71
N ARG A 130 -5.19 -19.43 -24.72
CA ARG A 130 -4.35 -20.17 -23.77
C ARG A 130 -4.70 -19.89 -22.31
N TYR A 131 -5.06 -18.66 -21.95
CA TYR A 131 -5.32 -18.28 -20.56
C TYR A 131 -6.68 -18.77 -20.08
N LEU A 132 -7.69 -18.77 -20.95
CA LEU A 132 -8.99 -19.36 -20.64
C LEU A 132 -8.91 -20.89 -20.60
N GLY A 133 -8.14 -21.50 -21.50
CA GLY A 133 -7.85 -22.93 -21.45
C GLY A 133 -7.15 -23.37 -20.15
N GLN A 134 -6.32 -22.52 -19.55
CA GLN A 134 -5.73 -22.76 -18.23
C GLN A 134 -6.78 -22.65 -17.12
N ASP A 135 -7.64 -21.63 -17.15
CA ASP A 135 -8.68 -21.45 -16.14
C ASP A 135 -9.72 -22.58 -16.14
N LEU A 136 -10.05 -23.12 -17.32
CA LEU A 136 -10.89 -24.30 -17.49
C LEU A 136 -10.25 -25.54 -16.85
N LYS A 137 -8.94 -25.76 -17.06
CA LYS A 137 -8.20 -26.88 -16.45
C LYS A 137 -8.07 -26.75 -14.93
N GLN A 138 -8.13 -25.53 -14.42
CA GLN A 138 -8.10 -25.21 -12.99
C GLN A 138 -9.49 -25.03 -12.39
N PHE A 139 -10.56 -25.40 -13.11
CA PHE A 139 -11.91 -25.33 -12.58
C PHE A 139 -12.04 -26.28 -11.39
N GLU A 140 -12.55 -25.75 -10.27
CA GLU A 140 -12.90 -26.52 -9.09
C GLU A 140 -14.40 -26.32 -8.82
N PRO A 141 -15.12 -27.35 -8.35
CA PRO A 141 -14.64 -28.70 -8.04
C PRO A 141 -14.44 -29.59 -9.29
N ARG A 142 -13.43 -30.48 -9.23
CA ARG A 142 -13.14 -31.51 -10.25
C ARG A 142 -13.89 -32.80 -9.98
N GLU A 143 -13.96 -33.66 -11.01
CA GLU A 143 -14.49 -35.03 -10.87
C GLU A 143 -13.80 -35.77 -9.70
N GLY A 144 -14.62 -36.41 -8.84
CA GLY A 144 -14.22 -37.12 -7.62
C GLY A 144 -14.15 -36.27 -6.35
N GLN A 145 -14.04 -34.94 -6.47
CA GLN A 145 -14.01 -34.04 -5.30
C GLN A 145 -15.40 -33.81 -4.73
N VAL A 146 -15.44 -33.35 -3.46
CA VAL A 146 -16.69 -32.89 -2.83
C VAL A 146 -17.21 -31.66 -3.56
N PHE A 147 -18.51 -31.66 -3.86
CA PHE A 147 -19.14 -30.52 -4.50
C PHE A 147 -19.28 -29.35 -3.52
N SER A 148 -18.63 -28.24 -3.80
CA SER A 148 -18.69 -27.00 -3.02
C SER A 148 -19.25 -25.88 -3.88
N HIS A 149 -20.36 -25.26 -3.45
CA HIS A 149 -20.97 -24.12 -4.15
C HIS A 149 -20.02 -22.92 -4.18
N PRO A 150 -19.36 -22.52 -3.06
CA PRO A 150 -18.38 -21.43 -3.10
C PRO A 150 -17.27 -21.64 -4.14
N GLN A 151 -16.72 -22.85 -4.22
CA GLN A 151 -15.65 -23.15 -5.18
C GLN A 151 -16.15 -23.15 -6.63
N TYR A 152 -17.33 -23.76 -6.87
CA TYR A 152 -17.99 -23.77 -8.17
C TYR A 152 -18.28 -22.35 -8.67
N GLU A 153 -18.90 -21.52 -7.83
CA GLU A 153 -19.23 -20.13 -8.16
C GLU A 153 -17.96 -19.30 -8.37
N ALA A 154 -16.94 -19.46 -7.53
CA ALA A 154 -15.66 -18.76 -7.69
C ALA A 154 -14.98 -19.11 -9.02
N SER A 155 -14.97 -20.39 -9.41
CA SER A 155 -14.39 -20.83 -10.69
C SER A 155 -15.19 -20.31 -11.89
N LYS A 156 -16.53 -20.33 -11.81
CA LYS A 156 -17.42 -19.77 -12.85
C LYS A 156 -17.21 -18.26 -13.02
N VAL A 157 -17.14 -17.51 -11.92
CA VAL A 157 -16.89 -16.06 -11.93
C VAL A 157 -15.50 -15.75 -12.48
N ARG A 158 -14.46 -16.53 -12.10
CA ARG A 158 -13.09 -16.35 -12.62
C ARG A 158 -13.04 -16.42 -14.15
N ILE A 159 -13.68 -17.43 -14.75
CA ILE A 159 -13.74 -17.59 -16.21
C ILE A 159 -14.53 -16.45 -16.85
N THR A 160 -15.71 -16.13 -16.31
CA THR A 160 -16.57 -15.06 -16.82
C THR A 160 -15.85 -13.70 -16.79
N ARG A 161 -15.14 -13.41 -15.69
CA ARG A 161 -14.32 -12.20 -15.56
C ARG A 161 -13.18 -12.20 -16.56
N ARG A 162 -12.48 -13.32 -16.76
CA ARG A 162 -11.40 -13.41 -17.75
C ARG A 162 -11.89 -13.22 -19.18
N LEU A 163 -13.09 -13.69 -19.51
CA LEU A 163 -13.72 -13.43 -20.81
C LEU A 163 -13.90 -11.91 -21.00
N ALA A 164 -14.50 -11.22 -20.04
CA ALA A 164 -14.67 -9.76 -20.09
C ALA A 164 -13.33 -9.00 -20.12
N GLU A 165 -12.38 -9.35 -19.24
CA GLU A 165 -11.03 -8.76 -19.16
C GLU A 165 -10.32 -8.78 -20.52
N ARG A 166 -10.59 -9.79 -21.36
CA ARG A 166 -9.93 -10.03 -22.65
C ARG A 166 -10.76 -9.59 -23.86
N GLY A 167 -11.92 -9.00 -23.62
CA GLY A 167 -12.77 -8.39 -24.66
C GLY A 167 -13.79 -9.33 -25.28
N TYR A 168 -14.18 -10.41 -24.62
CA TYR A 168 -15.30 -11.26 -25.04
C TYR A 168 -16.58 -10.74 -24.38
N PHE A 169 -17.05 -9.56 -24.80
CA PHE A 169 -18.20 -8.88 -24.18
C PHE A 169 -19.55 -9.55 -24.45
N ASP A 170 -19.64 -10.27 -25.58
CA ASP A 170 -20.84 -11.01 -25.98
C ASP A 170 -20.89 -12.39 -25.32
N ALA A 171 -19.96 -12.71 -24.41
CA ALA A 171 -19.86 -14.03 -23.83
C ALA A 171 -21.08 -14.34 -22.94
N ASP A 172 -21.75 -15.45 -23.23
CA ASP A 172 -22.92 -15.90 -22.47
C ASP A 172 -22.92 -17.43 -22.32
N PHE A 173 -23.73 -17.93 -21.40
CA PHE A 173 -23.89 -19.35 -21.15
C PHE A 173 -24.83 -19.98 -22.19
N THR A 174 -24.32 -20.93 -22.98
CA THR A 174 -25.18 -21.84 -23.75
C THR A 174 -25.74 -22.94 -22.85
N LYS A 175 -25.00 -23.32 -21.80
CA LYS A 175 -25.46 -24.21 -20.74
C LYS A 175 -24.99 -23.73 -19.38
N ARG A 176 -25.90 -23.70 -18.41
CA ARG A 176 -25.64 -23.31 -17.02
C ARG A 176 -26.43 -24.20 -16.08
N ARG A 177 -25.95 -25.43 -15.87
CA ARG A 177 -26.65 -26.42 -15.05
C ARG A 177 -25.72 -27.14 -14.10
N VAL A 178 -26.19 -27.33 -12.87
CA VAL A 178 -25.66 -28.31 -11.92
C VAL A 178 -26.83 -29.16 -11.46
N ALA A 179 -26.70 -30.49 -11.57
CA ALA A 179 -27.70 -31.44 -11.11
C ALA A 179 -27.16 -32.20 -9.90
N ILE A 180 -27.92 -32.21 -8.80
CA ILE A 180 -27.57 -32.91 -7.57
C ILE A 180 -28.50 -34.10 -7.38
N THR A 181 -27.93 -35.30 -7.37
CA THR A 181 -28.65 -36.56 -7.16
C THR A 181 -28.38 -37.05 -5.74
N ARG A 182 -29.25 -36.67 -4.79
CA ARG A 182 -29.07 -36.93 -3.35
C ARG A 182 -28.93 -38.41 -3.00
N ALA A 183 -29.68 -39.28 -3.69
CA ALA A 183 -29.65 -40.73 -3.43
C ALA A 183 -28.33 -41.40 -3.83
N GLU A 184 -27.60 -40.82 -4.78
CA GLU A 184 -26.34 -41.35 -5.30
C GLU A 184 -25.12 -40.57 -4.77
N HIS A 185 -25.35 -39.57 -3.91
CA HIS A 185 -24.31 -38.64 -3.45
C HIS A 185 -23.49 -38.06 -4.62
N ALA A 186 -24.16 -37.71 -5.73
CA ALA A 186 -23.52 -37.32 -6.98
C ALA A 186 -23.94 -35.93 -7.47
N ALA A 187 -22.99 -35.16 -7.99
CA ALA A 187 -23.19 -33.89 -8.68
C ALA A 187 -22.71 -33.98 -10.13
N ASP A 188 -23.53 -33.52 -11.07
CA ASP A 188 -23.19 -33.44 -12.50
C ASP A 188 -23.19 -31.97 -12.93
N ILE A 189 -22.04 -31.50 -13.41
CA ILE A 189 -21.82 -30.11 -13.83
C ILE A 189 -21.82 -30.05 -15.37
N ASP A 190 -22.68 -29.20 -15.94
CA ASP A 190 -22.73 -28.91 -17.38
C ASP A 190 -22.71 -27.39 -17.57
N LEU A 191 -21.52 -26.87 -17.85
CA LEU A 191 -21.24 -25.47 -18.09
C LEU A 191 -20.60 -25.28 -19.46
N ASN A 192 -21.25 -24.46 -20.29
CA ASN A 192 -20.69 -24.10 -21.59
C ASN A 192 -20.92 -22.61 -21.84
N TRP A 193 -19.85 -21.92 -22.20
CA TRP A 193 -19.88 -20.53 -22.65
C TRP A 193 -19.78 -20.49 -24.17
N ASP A 194 -20.61 -19.68 -24.81
CA ASP A 194 -20.27 -19.12 -26.11
C ASP A 194 -19.55 -17.80 -25.86
N SER A 195 -18.30 -17.70 -26.28
CA SER A 195 -17.49 -16.50 -26.11
C SER A 195 -17.82 -15.40 -27.11
N GLY A 196 -18.55 -15.73 -28.18
CA GLY A 196 -18.75 -14.82 -29.30
C GLY A 196 -17.42 -14.43 -29.95
N ARG A 197 -17.35 -13.18 -30.42
CA ARG A 197 -16.13 -12.60 -30.99
C ARG A 197 -15.29 -11.90 -29.91
N ARG A 198 -14.00 -11.78 -30.18
CA ARG A 198 -13.11 -10.92 -29.39
C ARG A 198 -13.13 -9.52 -29.94
N TYR A 199 -13.34 -8.53 -29.09
CA TYR A 199 -13.30 -7.11 -29.45
C TYR A 199 -11.88 -6.56 -29.38
N ASP A 200 -11.65 -5.49 -30.13
CA ASP A 200 -10.39 -4.74 -30.17
C ASP A 200 -10.53 -3.39 -29.48
N MET A 201 -9.40 -2.81 -29.07
CA MET A 201 -9.34 -1.47 -28.52
C MET A 201 -9.65 -0.44 -29.61
N GLY A 202 -10.65 0.41 -29.37
CA GLY A 202 -11.00 1.52 -30.24
C GLY A 202 -10.39 2.85 -29.81
N LYS A 203 -10.92 3.92 -30.40
CA LYS A 203 -10.52 5.30 -30.13
C LYS A 203 -10.90 5.73 -28.71
N VAL A 204 -9.99 6.47 -28.08
CA VAL A 204 -10.24 7.12 -26.78
C VAL A 204 -10.88 8.49 -26.99
N ARG A 205 -11.94 8.78 -26.25
CA ARG A 205 -12.63 10.06 -26.24
C ARG A 205 -12.47 10.68 -24.85
N PHE A 206 -11.63 11.70 -24.75
CA PHE A 206 -11.44 12.42 -23.50
C PHE A 206 -12.45 13.56 -23.36
N ASP A 207 -13.10 13.66 -22.19
CA ASP A 207 -13.97 14.75 -21.79
C ASP A 207 -13.33 15.53 -20.61
N TYR A 208 -12.90 16.76 -20.87
CA TYR A 208 -12.33 17.71 -19.92
C TYR A 208 -12.54 19.17 -20.36
N ASP A 209 -12.48 20.10 -19.42
CA ASP A 209 -12.90 21.50 -19.62
C ASP A 209 -11.75 22.54 -19.70
N TYR A 210 -10.58 22.25 -19.10
CA TYR A 210 -9.51 23.26 -18.91
C TYR A 210 -8.22 23.01 -19.69
N PHE A 211 -7.88 21.73 -19.90
CA PHE A 211 -6.61 21.37 -20.52
C PHE A 211 -6.66 21.51 -22.04
N ARG A 212 -5.48 21.61 -22.66
CA ARG A 212 -5.37 21.66 -24.12
C ARG A 212 -5.73 20.29 -24.72
N ASP A 213 -6.47 20.33 -25.81
CA ASP A 213 -6.73 19.16 -26.66
C ASP A 213 -5.46 18.36 -26.97
N GLY A 214 -5.56 17.04 -26.80
CA GLY A 214 -4.49 16.08 -27.05
C GLY A 214 -3.38 16.03 -25.99
N LEU A 215 -3.53 16.71 -24.85
CA LEU A 215 -2.52 16.66 -23.77
C LEU A 215 -2.34 15.24 -23.20
N PHE A 216 -3.41 14.46 -23.12
CA PHE A 216 -3.42 13.13 -22.50
C PHE A 216 -3.32 11.97 -23.49
N ASP A 217 -3.44 12.22 -24.79
CA ASP A 217 -3.33 11.20 -25.84
C ASP A 217 -2.04 10.38 -25.75
N PRO A 218 -0.85 10.96 -25.42
CA PRO A 218 0.36 10.16 -25.28
C PRO A 218 0.35 9.16 -24.11
N LEU A 219 -0.61 9.28 -23.17
CA LEU A 219 -0.78 8.32 -22.07
C LEU A 219 -1.58 7.07 -22.48
N VAL A 220 -2.14 7.07 -23.70
CA VAL A 220 -2.85 5.91 -24.24
C VAL A 220 -1.83 4.89 -24.73
N TYR A 221 -1.67 3.81 -23.96
CA TYR A 221 -0.65 2.77 -24.15
C TYR A 221 -1.04 1.66 -25.13
N TRP A 222 -1.98 1.92 -26.03
CA TRP A 222 -2.40 0.95 -27.01
C TRP A 222 -2.61 1.59 -28.37
N GLU A 223 -2.40 0.77 -29.39
CA GLU A 223 -2.76 1.10 -30.76
C GLU A 223 -4.23 0.72 -30.99
N GLU A 224 -4.94 1.56 -31.72
CA GLU A 224 -6.30 1.27 -32.15
C GLU A 224 -6.31 0.00 -33.04
N GLY A 225 -7.26 -0.90 -32.80
CA GLY A 225 -7.32 -2.22 -33.46
C GLY A 225 -6.47 -3.30 -32.78
N SER A 226 -5.69 -2.97 -31.75
CA SER A 226 -5.05 -4.02 -30.93
C SER A 226 -6.08 -4.71 -30.04
N TYR A 227 -5.90 -6.00 -29.73
CA TYR A 227 -6.84 -6.75 -28.89
C TYR A 227 -7.24 -6.03 -27.61
N TYR A 228 -8.53 -6.07 -27.29
CA TYR A 228 -9.02 -5.52 -26.03
C TYR A 228 -8.38 -6.24 -24.84
N HIS A 229 -7.99 -5.45 -23.85
CA HIS A 229 -7.50 -5.95 -22.58
C HIS A 229 -7.72 -4.90 -21.48
N GLU A 230 -8.42 -5.26 -20.41
CA GLU A 230 -8.75 -4.35 -19.30
C GLU A 230 -7.51 -3.72 -18.66
N GLY A 231 -6.42 -4.50 -18.49
CA GLY A 231 -5.15 -3.97 -17.99
C GLY A 231 -4.55 -2.78 -18.77
N LYS A 232 -4.94 -2.55 -20.04
CA LYS A 232 -4.57 -1.33 -20.78
C LYS A 232 -5.30 -0.10 -20.22
N LEU A 233 -6.57 -0.26 -19.85
CA LEU A 233 -7.39 0.78 -19.21
C LEU A 233 -6.89 1.07 -17.80
N ASP A 234 -6.51 0.03 -17.05
CA ASP A 234 -5.94 0.19 -15.71
C ASP A 234 -4.64 0.99 -15.73
N ARG A 235 -3.76 0.70 -16.70
CA ARG A 235 -2.53 1.47 -16.90
C ARG A 235 -2.82 2.94 -17.21
N LEU A 236 -3.79 3.22 -18.09
CA LEU A 236 -4.22 4.59 -18.36
C LEU A 236 -4.75 5.27 -17.09
N ARG A 237 -5.58 4.58 -16.30
CA ARG A 237 -6.08 5.07 -15.01
C ARG A 237 -4.95 5.39 -14.06
N GLU A 238 -3.95 4.52 -13.94
CA GLU A 238 -2.78 4.72 -13.10
C GLU A 238 -1.98 5.95 -13.53
N SER A 239 -1.70 6.10 -14.84
CA SER A 239 -1.00 7.26 -15.39
C SER A 239 -1.77 8.56 -15.13
N LEU A 240 -3.08 8.59 -15.36
CA LEU A 240 -3.93 9.75 -15.06
C LEU A 240 -3.99 10.08 -13.57
N THR A 241 -4.01 9.06 -12.71
CA THR A 241 -3.98 9.21 -11.25
C THR A 241 -2.65 9.82 -10.79
N LYS A 242 -1.52 9.35 -11.32
CA LYS A 242 -0.17 9.89 -11.03
C LYS A 242 -0.02 11.36 -11.42
N LEU A 243 -0.79 11.85 -12.39
CA LEU A 243 -0.80 13.28 -12.72
C LEU A 243 -1.38 14.14 -11.62
N ASP A 244 -2.23 13.58 -10.76
CA ASP A 244 -2.84 14.30 -9.63
C ASP A 244 -3.63 15.56 -10.08
N TYR A 245 -4.07 15.62 -11.35
CA TYR A 245 -4.88 16.73 -11.87
C TYR A 245 -6.37 16.57 -11.56
N PHE A 246 -6.81 15.34 -11.30
CA PHE A 246 -8.22 14.95 -11.30
C PHE A 246 -8.62 14.35 -9.95
N SER A 247 -9.82 14.70 -9.48
CA SER A 247 -10.44 14.08 -8.30
C SER A 247 -11.26 12.84 -8.68
N THR A 248 -11.68 12.76 -9.95
CA THR A 248 -12.47 11.67 -10.48
C THR A 248 -11.97 11.35 -11.88
N ILE A 249 -11.69 10.07 -12.12
CA ILE A 249 -11.26 9.53 -13.41
C ILE A 249 -12.24 8.39 -13.71
N ASP A 250 -13.14 8.63 -14.66
CA ASP A 250 -14.13 7.64 -15.09
C ASP A 250 -13.76 7.17 -16.50
N ILE A 251 -13.44 5.88 -16.63
CA ILE A 251 -13.00 5.24 -17.87
C ILE A 251 -14.03 4.16 -18.17
N GLN A 252 -14.79 4.36 -19.24
CA GLN A 252 -15.88 3.49 -19.64
C GLN A 252 -15.63 2.96 -21.05
N PRO A 253 -15.31 1.67 -21.22
CA PRO A 253 -15.43 1.04 -22.54
C PRO A 253 -16.91 0.98 -22.94
N LYS A 254 -17.20 1.17 -24.23
CA LYS A 254 -18.56 1.15 -24.80
C LYS A 254 -18.71 0.04 -25.84
N PRO A 255 -18.77 -1.25 -25.45
CA PRO A 255 -18.93 -2.35 -26.40
C PRO A 255 -20.14 -2.22 -27.31
N GLU A 256 -21.22 -1.61 -26.82
CA GLU A 256 -22.44 -1.29 -27.55
C GLU A 256 -22.25 -0.27 -28.69
N GLU A 257 -21.17 0.51 -28.64
CA GLU A 257 -20.78 1.47 -29.69
C GLU A 257 -19.60 0.95 -30.53
N ALA A 258 -19.28 -0.35 -30.46
CA ALA A 258 -18.23 -0.93 -31.28
C ALA A 258 -18.52 -0.75 -32.77
N ASP A 259 -17.49 -0.43 -33.53
CA ASP A 259 -17.65 -0.26 -34.98
C ASP A 259 -17.78 -1.61 -35.72
N ASP A 260 -17.94 -1.54 -37.04
CA ASP A 260 -18.08 -2.72 -37.91
C ASP A 260 -16.88 -3.68 -37.81
N GLN A 261 -15.71 -3.19 -37.39
CA GLN A 261 -14.49 -3.98 -37.19
C GLN A 261 -14.38 -4.56 -35.78
N GLY A 262 -15.34 -4.28 -34.88
CA GLY A 262 -15.32 -4.74 -33.49
C GLY A 262 -14.39 -3.92 -32.59
N ARG A 263 -14.05 -2.69 -32.97
CA ARG A 263 -13.24 -1.79 -32.15
C ARG A 263 -14.12 -1.02 -31.17
N VAL A 264 -13.86 -1.20 -29.88
CA VAL A 264 -14.65 -0.62 -28.79
C VAL A 264 -14.14 0.77 -28.42
N PRO A 265 -14.91 1.85 -28.63
CA PRO A 265 -14.51 3.16 -28.16
C PRO A 265 -14.48 3.21 -26.63
N VAL A 266 -13.60 4.07 -26.10
CA VAL A 266 -13.42 4.25 -24.65
C VAL A 266 -13.65 5.71 -24.30
N ASP A 267 -14.67 5.97 -23.50
CA ASP A 267 -14.96 7.31 -22.99
C ASP A 267 -14.19 7.54 -21.68
N VAL A 268 -13.47 8.65 -21.60
CA VAL A 268 -12.66 9.02 -20.44
C VAL A 268 -13.11 10.38 -19.94
N LYS A 269 -13.90 10.38 -18.87
CA LYS A 269 -14.41 11.60 -18.25
C LYS A 269 -13.55 12.00 -17.07
N LEU A 270 -13.05 13.24 -17.10
CA LEU A 270 -12.06 13.73 -16.14
C LEU A 270 -12.60 14.93 -15.37
N THR A 271 -12.79 14.77 -14.06
CA THR A 271 -13.19 15.86 -13.17
C THR A 271 -11.98 16.44 -12.45
N ARG A 272 -11.73 17.74 -12.61
CA ARG A 272 -10.56 18.42 -12.02
C ARG A 272 -10.58 18.39 -10.51
N ALA A 273 -9.42 18.08 -9.92
CA ALA A 273 -9.17 18.29 -8.50
C ALA A 273 -9.02 19.78 -8.18
N LYS A 274 -9.14 20.12 -6.89
CA LYS A 274 -8.82 21.47 -6.40
C LYS A 274 -7.40 21.84 -6.81
N ARG A 275 -7.25 22.98 -7.47
CA ARG A 275 -6.01 23.38 -8.15
C ARG A 275 -4.79 23.52 -7.22
N THR A 276 -5.01 23.99 -6.00
CA THR A 276 -3.93 24.32 -5.05
C THR A 276 -4.02 23.42 -3.82
N VAL A 277 -2.89 22.83 -3.46
CA VAL A 277 -2.69 22.08 -2.22
C VAL A 277 -1.80 22.91 -1.32
N TYR A 278 -2.26 23.12 -0.08
CA TYR A 278 -1.49 23.77 0.97
C TYR A 278 -1.06 22.72 1.97
N THR A 279 0.24 22.70 2.28
CA THR A 279 0.82 21.79 3.25
C THR A 279 1.43 22.61 4.38
N SER A 280 1.20 22.21 5.61
CA SER A 280 1.82 22.79 6.79
C SER A 280 2.17 21.70 7.77
N GLY A 281 3.34 21.78 8.40
CA GLY A 281 3.75 20.81 9.41
C GLY A 281 4.79 21.39 10.35
N LEU A 282 4.97 20.74 11.48
CA LEU A 282 6.09 21.00 12.39
C LEU A 282 7.24 20.04 12.04
N SER A 283 8.47 20.46 12.29
CA SER A 283 9.67 19.64 12.17
C SER A 283 10.51 19.77 13.44
N TYR A 284 11.19 18.70 13.80
CA TYR A 284 12.23 18.70 14.81
C TYR A 284 13.30 17.72 14.38
N GLY A 285 14.55 18.14 14.41
CA GLY A 285 15.71 17.29 14.21
C GLY A 285 16.77 17.69 15.22
N SER A 286 17.57 16.73 15.68
CA SER A 286 18.69 17.00 16.58
C SER A 286 19.67 18.05 16.03
N GLU A 287 19.76 18.13 14.69
CA GLU A 287 20.69 19.02 13.98
C GLU A 287 20.07 20.37 13.60
N SER A 288 18.91 20.32 12.96
CA SER A 288 18.21 21.51 12.46
C SER A 288 17.50 22.28 13.58
N GLY A 289 17.29 21.64 14.72
CA GLY A 289 16.44 22.12 15.79
C GLY A 289 14.96 22.04 15.43
N ALA A 290 14.13 22.73 16.22
CA ALA A 290 12.71 22.88 15.98
C ALA A 290 12.44 23.78 14.77
N GLY A 291 11.38 23.48 14.03
CA GLY A 291 11.04 24.21 12.82
C GLY A 291 9.60 24.01 12.35
N VAL A 292 9.28 24.71 11.27
CA VAL A 292 8.01 24.64 10.57
C VAL A 292 8.25 24.38 9.09
N ARG A 293 7.39 23.57 8.50
CA ARG A 293 7.36 23.28 7.06
C ARG A 293 6.09 23.85 6.47
N GLY A 294 6.21 24.53 5.34
CA GLY A 294 5.12 25.08 4.55
C GLY A 294 5.27 24.72 3.08
N GLY A 295 4.15 24.43 2.41
CA GLY A 295 4.15 24.03 1.01
C GLY A 295 2.94 24.59 0.27
N VAL A 296 3.16 25.02 -0.97
CA VAL A 296 2.09 25.39 -1.91
C VAL A 296 2.37 24.66 -3.22
N GLU A 297 1.55 23.65 -3.52
CA GLU A 297 1.56 22.97 -4.81
C GLU A 297 0.38 23.44 -5.65
N ARG A 298 0.67 23.93 -6.86
CA ARG A 298 -0.32 24.09 -7.92
C ARG A 298 -0.28 22.85 -8.81
N ARG A 299 -1.30 22.00 -8.67
CA ARG A 299 -1.50 20.79 -9.50
C ARG A 299 -1.49 21.10 -10.98
N TYR A 300 -1.92 22.30 -11.38
CA TYR A 300 -1.74 22.82 -12.72
C TYR A 300 -1.69 24.36 -12.71
N VAL A 301 -0.81 24.95 -13.51
CA VAL A 301 -0.66 26.42 -13.66
C VAL A 301 -1.25 26.94 -14.97
N ASN A 302 -1.37 26.10 -15.99
CA ASN A 302 -1.93 26.45 -17.30
C ASN A 302 -2.59 25.22 -17.96
N ALA A 303 -3.26 25.45 -19.10
CA ALA A 303 -3.91 24.40 -19.88
C ALA A 303 -2.95 23.35 -20.47
N ARG A 304 -1.63 23.59 -20.44
CA ARG A 304 -0.61 22.63 -20.89
C ARG A 304 -0.20 21.62 -19.80
N GLY A 305 -0.83 21.67 -18.63
CA GLY A 305 -0.55 20.75 -17.52
C GLY A 305 0.73 21.08 -16.73
N HIS A 306 1.33 22.25 -16.92
CA HIS A 306 2.54 22.57 -16.15
C HIS A 306 2.21 22.65 -14.65
N LYS A 307 3.10 22.21 -13.77
CA LYS A 307 2.96 22.27 -12.31
C LYS A 307 3.94 23.26 -11.70
N MET A 308 3.59 23.78 -10.53
CA MET A 308 4.50 24.56 -9.70
C MET A 308 4.40 24.10 -8.25
N ASP A 309 5.53 23.86 -7.61
CA ASP A 309 5.61 23.46 -6.21
C ASP A 309 6.64 24.35 -5.51
N THR A 310 6.22 24.93 -4.39
CA THR A 310 7.09 25.77 -3.54
C THR A 310 7.04 25.24 -2.12
N GLN A 311 8.21 24.92 -1.57
CA GLN A 311 8.38 24.34 -0.25
C GLN A 311 9.34 25.19 0.59
N LEU A 312 8.93 25.50 1.81
CA LEU A 312 9.69 26.20 2.83
C LEU A 312 9.92 25.24 4.00
N ASP A 313 11.18 25.03 4.37
CA ASP A 313 11.59 24.43 5.64
C ASP A 313 12.30 25.53 6.43
N TYR A 314 11.72 25.96 7.55
CA TYR A 314 12.27 26.98 8.42
C TYR A 314 12.48 26.38 9.81
N ALA A 315 13.72 26.00 10.10
CA ALA A 315 14.16 25.49 11.39
C ALA A 315 15.21 26.41 12.02
N GLN A 316 15.48 26.22 13.30
CA GLN A 316 16.42 27.04 14.09
C GLN A 316 17.78 27.21 13.39
N ASN A 317 18.39 26.09 12.97
CA ASN A 317 19.75 26.06 12.41
C ASN A 317 19.77 25.86 10.89
N ARG A 318 18.60 25.67 10.26
CA ARG A 318 18.50 25.36 8.82
C ARG A 318 17.26 25.97 8.19
N LYS A 319 17.45 26.70 7.10
CA LYS A 319 16.38 27.33 6.32
C LYS A 319 16.55 26.94 4.85
N SER A 320 15.47 26.47 4.23
CA SER A 320 15.47 26.06 2.84
C SER A 320 14.19 26.51 2.16
N LEU A 321 14.32 27.23 1.05
CA LEU A 321 13.21 27.56 0.16
C LEU A 321 13.49 26.91 -1.19
N THR A 322 12.67 25.94 -1.58
CA THR A 322 12.74 25.30 -2.88
C THR A 322 11.51 25.65 -3.71
N THR A 323 11.71 26.12 -4.94
CA THR A 323 10.63 26.30 -5.91
C THR A 323 10.95 25.49 -7.16
N SER A 324 9.97 24.71 -7.64
CA SER A 324 10.10 23.88 -8.82
C SER A 324 8.95 24.13 -9.79
N TYR A 325 9.28 24.18 -11.08
CA TYR A 325 8.35 24.28 -12.19
C TYR A 325 8.50 23.04 -13.06
N ARG A 326 7.41 22.27 -13.22
CA ARG A 326 7.44 20.99 -13.93
C ARG A 326 6.58 21.06 -15.19
N VAL A 327 7.13 20.60 -16.30
CA VAL A 327 6.45 20.50 -17.60
C VAL A 327 6.30 19.01 -17.94
N PRO A 328 5.09 18.52 -18.24
CA PRO A 328 4.88 17.11 -18.55
C PRO A 328 5.60 16.70 -19.84
N ALA A 329 6.19 15.49 -19.85
CA ALA A 329 7.03 15.00 -20.94
C ALA A 329 6.63 13.58 -21.39
N PHE A 330 5.38 13.37 -21.81
CA PHE A 330 4.77 12.05 -22.03
C PHE A 330 5.16 11.32 -23.33
N ARG A 331 5.94 11.92 -24.25
CA ARG A 331 6.12 11.34 -25.60
C ARG A 331 7.04 10.13 -25.70
N TRP A 332 8.07 10.01 -24.87
CA TRP A 332 9.09 8.94 -24.97
C TRP A 332 9.27 8.16 -23.67
N LEU A 333 9.04 8.83 -22.54
CA LEU A 333 9.19 8.25 -21.22
C LEU A 333 8.36 9.08 -20.25
N ASP A 334 7.34 8.47 -19.63
CA ASP A 334 6.50 9.14 -18.65
C ASP A 334 7.38 9.82 -17.59
N GLY A 335 7.20 11.13 -17.46
CA GLY A 335 8.09 11.95 -16.65
C GLY A 335 7.93 13.45 -16.89
N TRP A 336 8.95 14.19 -16.48
CA TRP A 336 8.88 15.65 -16.36
C TRP A 336 10.17 16.31 -16.80
N TYR A 337 10.05 17.45 -17.48
CA TYR A 337 11.09 18.48 -17.47
C TYR A 337 10.89 19.34 -16.22
N THR A 338 11.94 19.57 -15.45
CA THR A 338 11.86 20.36 -14.21
C THR A 338 12.91 21.45 -14.23
N ALA A 339 12.50 22.67 -13.90
CA ALA A 339 13.39 23.75 -13.51
C ALA A 339 13.16 24.03 -12.03
N SER A 340 14.21 24.02 -11.22
CA SER A 340 14.11 24.33 -9.79
C SER A 340 15.17 25.31 -9.33
N ALA A 341 14.81 26.08 -8.31
CA ALA A 341 15.69 26.96 -7.58
C ALA A 341 15.58 26.63 -6.09
N ARG A 342 16.72 26.48 -5.44
CA ARG A 342 16.83 26.28 -3.99
C ARG A 342 17.69 27.38 -3.39
N LEU A 343 17.17 28.02 -2.36
CA LEU A 343 17.92 28.87 -1.44
C LEU A 343 18.10 28.10 -0.15
N TYR A 344 19.33 28.03 0.35
CA TYR A 344 19.69 27.27 1.53
C TYR A 344 20.58 28.09 2.45
N ASP A 345 20.31 28.02 3.74
CA ASP A 345 21.04 28.69 4.82
C ASP A 345 21.14 27.69 5.97
N GLU A 346 22.36 27.43 6.43
CA GLU A 346 22.66 26.54 7.54
C GLU A 346 23.65 27.25 8.46
N GLN A 347 23.28 27.35 9.72
CA GLN A 347 24.08 28.00 10.75
C GLN A 347 24.13 27.08 11.96
N THR A 348 25.30 26.50 12.19
CA THR A 348 25.62 25.70 13.39
C THR A 348 26.68 26.41 14.22
N ASP A 349 27.11 25.78 15.30
CA ASP A 349 28.14 26.30 16.19
C ASP A 349 29.51 26.44 15.51
N TYR A 350 29.76 25.68 14.43
CA TYR A 350 31.07 25.65 13.75
C TYR A 350 31.02 26.02 12.26
N ILE A 351 29.84 26.04 11.62
CA ILE A 351 29.70 26.37 10.19
C ILE A 351 28.60 27.39 9.93
N ASP A 352 28.89 28.36 9.08
CA ASP A 352 27.91 29.28 8.50
C ASP A 352 27.97 29.13 6.97
N LEU A 353 26.95 28.49 6.41
CA LEU A 353 26.86 28.11 5.01
C LEU A 353 25.61 28.69 4.39
N ARG A 354 25.77 29.29 3.20
CA ARG A 354 24.64 29.71 2.36
C ARG A 354 24.87 29.33 0.92
N ASN A 355 23.86 28.75 0.28
CA ASN A 355 23.92 28.44 -1.13
C ASN A 355 22.65 28.77 -1.90
N VAL A 356 22.85 29.01 -3.19
CA VAL A 356 21.82 29.07 -4.21
C VAL A 356 22.11 27.96 -5.21
N LYS A 357 21.12 27.11 -5.45
CA LYS A 357 21.21 26.02 -6.44
C LYS A 357 20.09 26.14 -7.46
N LEU A 358 20.46 26.22 -8.73
CA LEU A 358 19.55 26.11 -9.87
C LEU A 358 19.74 24.74 -10.51
N THR A 359 18.64 24.05 -10.82
CA THR A 359 18.68 22.74 -11.49
C THR A 359 17.70 22.72 -12.65
N GLY A 360 18.20 22.35 -13.83
CA GLY A 360 17.38 21.94 -14.97
C GLY A 360 17.49 20.43 -15.13
N SER A 361 16.37 19.72 -15.20
CA SER A 361 16.39 18.25 -15.27
C SER A 361 15.29 17.65 -16.14
N ARG A 362 15.54 16.41 -16.58
CA ARG A 362 14.57 15.50 -17.20
C ARG A 362 14.52 14.24 -16.36
N SER A 363 13.37 13.96 -15.76
CA SER A 363 13.09 12.72 -15.02
C SER A 363 12.18 11.82 -15.83
N GLY A 364 12.32 10.50 -15.76
CA GLY A 364 11.34 9.58 -16.34
C GLY A 364 11.41 8.15 -15.79
N GLN A 365 10.29 7.45 -15.90
CA GLN A 365 10.10 6.08 -15.44
C GLN A 365 10.51 5.10 -16.55
N ILE A 366 11.63 4.38 -16.36
CA ILE A 366 12.15 3.40 -17.33
C ILE A 366 11.28 2.13 -17.35
N ASN A 367 10.86 1.67 -16.17
CA ASN A 367 9.92 0.57 -16.00
C ASN A 367 9.24 0.70 -14.63
N GLU A 368 8.48 -0.31 -14.20
CA GLU A 368 7.75 -0.29 -12.92
C GLU A 368 8.65 -0.07 -11.69
N ARG A 369 9.94 -0.38 -11.77
CA ARG A 369 10.88 -0.34 -10.64
C ARG A 369 11.95 0.73 -10.76
N TRP A 370 12.34 1.09 -11.99
CA TRP A 370 13.44 2.01 -12.28
C TRP A 370 12.93 3.38 -12.75
N SER A 371 13.51 4.43 -12.18
CA SER A 371 13.40 5.80 -12.68
C SER A 371 14.78 6.42 -12.83
N ALA A 372 14.92 7.33 -13.78
CA ALA A 372 16.17 8.05 -14.01
C ALA A 372 15.94 9.56 -14.09
N ILE A 373 16.95 10.32 -13.70
CA ILE A 373 16.97 11.79 -13.75
C ILE A 373 18.30 12.21 -14.35
N ALA A 374 18.25 12.94 -15.46
CA ALA A 374 19.39 13.66 -16.01
C ALA A 374 19.24 15.14 -15.67
N SER A 375 20.29 15.77 -15.14
CA SER A 375 20.22 17.16 -14.70
C SER A 375 21.51 17.93 -14.95
N ILE A 376 21.38 19.23 -15.17
CA ILE A 376 22.45 20.21 -15.08
C ILE A 376 22.17 21.07 -13.85
N ASN A 377 23.20 21.26 -13.02
CA ASN A 377 23.11 22.01 -11.77
C ASN A 377 24.07 23.20 -11.84
N ALA A 378 23.61 24.37 -11.38
CA ALA A 378 24.44 25.52 -11.09
C ALA A 378 24.33 25.82 -9.60
N LEU A 379 25.43 25.67 -8.86
CA LEU A 379 25.53 25.85 -7.42
C LEU A 379 26.47 27.01 -7.15
N ARG A 380 26.04 27.97 -6.34
CA ARG A 380 26.94 28.94 -5.72
C ARG A 380 26.81 28.85 -4.22
N GLU A 381 27.91 28.57 -3.55
CA GLU A 381 27.97 28.40 -2.11
C GLU A 381 29.03 29.32 -1.52
N ARG A 382 28.69 29.92 -0.39
CA ARG A 382 29.65 30.56 0.49
C ARG A 382 29.61 29.87 1.84
N TRP A 383 30.77 29.69 2.46
CA TRP A 383 30.86 29.08 3.77
C TRP A 383 32.02 29.65 4.55
N ARG A 384 31.96 29.54 5.87
CA ARG A 384 33.09 29.76 6.77
C ARG A 384 33.00 28.80 7.94
N PHE A 385 34.15 28.47 8.48
CA PHE A 385 34.27 27.69 9.70
C PHE A 385 34.67 28.60 10.86
N SER A 386 34.17 28.31 12.05
CA SER A 386 34.56 28.98 13.29
C SER A 386 35.35 28.04 14.19
N SER A 387 36.29 28.63 14.92
CA SER A 387 37.09 28.02 15.98
C SER A 387 36.60 28.59 17.32
N GLY A 388 35.54 28.00 17.90
CA GLY A 388 34.89 28.48 19.13
C GLY A 388 33.57 29.25 18.90
N ASP A 389 33.05 29.89 19.96
CA ASP A 389 31.72 30.51 20.01
C ASP A 389 31.54 31.77 19.12
N ASP A 390 32.64 32.34 18.61
CA ASP A 390 32.61 33.56 17.81
C ASP A 390 33.25 33.38 16.42
N PHE A 391 32.51 33.74 15.37
CA PHE A 391 33.02 33.79 13.98
C PHE A 391 33.95 34.99 13.72
N GLU A 392 34.59 35.53 14.75
CA GLU A 392 35.41 36.75 14.67
C GLU A 392 36.72 36.44 13.92
N GLY A 393 36.95 37.13 12.80
CA GLY A 393 38.11 36.89 11.92
C GLY A 393 37.96 35.75 10.91
N ALA A 394 36.87 34.97 10.95
CA ALA A 394 36.59 33.91 9.98
C ALA A 394 36.25 34.48 8.59
N VAL A 395 37.03 34.11 7.57
CA VAL A 395 36.85 34.55 6.18
C VAL A 395 35.88 33.62 5.46
N TYR A 396 34.98 34.20 4.65
CA TYR A 396 34.12 33.41 3.77
C TYR A 396 34.91 32.89 2.57
N GLU A 397 34.86 31.58 2.39
CA GLU A 397 35.17 30.93 1.13
C GLU A 397 33.94 30.99 0.21
N THR A 398 34.16 30.98 -1.10
CA THR A 398 33.08 30.95 -2.09
C THR A 398 33.47 30.07 -3.25
N SER A 399 32.53 29.27 -3.73
CA SER A 399 32.71 28.43 -4.92
C SER A 399 31.44 28.40 -5.76
N THR A 400 31.63 28.49 -7.08
CA THR A 400 30.60 28.39 -8.11
C THR A 400 30.86 27.16 -8.96
N LEU A 401 29.87 26.28 -9.09
CA LEU A 401 29.98 25.04 -9.82
C LEU A 401 28.81 24.87 -10.79
N ILE A 402 29.13 24.53 -12.04
CA ILE A 402 28.16 24.05 -13.03
C ILE A 402 28.51 22.62 -13.42
N TYR A 403 27.61 21.69 -13.15
CA TYR A 403 27.89 20.26 -13.33
C TYR A 403 26.67 19.44 -13.79
N PRO A 404 26.85 18.51 -14.76
CA PRO A 404 25.88 17.46 -15.02
C PRO A 404 25.79 16.45 -13.87
N GLN A 405 24.61 15.85 -13.71
CA GLN A 405 24.36 14.71 -12.83
C GLN A 405 23.35 13.76 -13.46
N LEU A 406 23.69 12.47 -13.48
CA LEU A 406 22.77 11.37 -13.79
C LEU A 406 22.46 10.63 -12.50
N GLN A 407 21.18 10.38 -12.26
CA GLN A 407 20.69 9.67 -11.09
C GLN A 407 19.74 8.57 -11.52
N ALA A 408 19.84 7.39 -10.90
CA ALA A 408 18.88 6.30 -11.05
C ALA A 408 18.32 5.93 -9.67
N ASN A 409 17.01 5.70 -9.61
CA ASN A 409 16.33 5.20 -8.42
C ASN A 409 15.68 3.86 -8.74
N TYR A 410 15.85 2.90 -7.85
CA TYR A 410 15.24 1.57 -7.89
C TYR A 410 14.33 1.40 -6.68
N ILE A 411 13.07 1.05 -6.91
CA ILE A 411 12.10 0.77 -5.84
C ILE A 411 11.36 -0.51 -6.21
N ASN A 412 11.57 -1.56 -5.42
CA ASN A 412 10.85 -2.82 -5.52
C ASN A 412 10.55 -3.34 -4.10
N VAL A 413 9.53 -2.74 -3.49
CA VAL A 413 9.06 -3.05 -2.13
C VAL A 413 7.59 -3.42 -2.16
N ASP A 414 7.17 -4.21 -1.18
CA ASP A 414 5.78 -4.65 -0.99
C ASP A 414 4.82 -3.50 -0.64
N ASP A 415 5.23 -2.60 0.24
CA ASP A 415 4.48 -1.41 0.64
C ASP A 415 5.42 -0.20 0.69
N ARG A 416 4.96 0.97 0.22
CA ARG A 416 5.79 2.18 0.17
C ARG A 416 5.86 2.97 1.48
N LEU A 417 4.87 2.83 2.35
CA LEU A 417 4.78 3.53 3.63
C LEU A 417 5.39 2.70 4.76
N PHE A 418 5.19 1.38 4.73
CA PHE A 418 5.71 0.41 5.69
C PHE A 418 6.35 -0.81 5.01
N PRO A 419 7.49 -0.67 4.30
CA PRO A 419 8.12 -1.76 3.56
C PRO A 419 8.51 -2.93 4.47
N ARG A 420 8.02 -4.14 4.24
CA ARG A 420 8.46 -5.33 4.99
C ARG A 420 9.35 -6.22 4.16
N SER A 421 9.19 -6.22 2.85
CA SER A 421 9.95 -7.05 1.93
C SER A 421 10.34 -6.28 0.68
N GLY A 422 11.60 -6.42 0.27
CA GLY A 422 12.09 -5.88 -0.98
C GLY A 422 13.26 -4.93 -0.81
N VAL A 423 13.57 -4.21 -1.87
CA VAL A 423 14.80 -3.42 -1.99
C VAL A 423 14.49 -2.05 -2.58
N SER A 424 15.07 -1.01 -1.98
CA SER A 424 15.13 0.34 -2.55
C SER A 424 16.58 0.80 -2.67
N GLY A 425 16.88 1.62 -3.66
CA GLY A 425 18.21 2.17 -3.83
C GLY A 425 18.25 3.38 -4.73
N GLN A 426 19.30 4.16 -4.58
CA GLN A 426 19.58 5.35 -5.38
C GLN A 426 21.06 5.35 -5.72
N MET A 427 21.39 5.70 -6.95
CA MET A 427 22.75 5.94 -7.39
C MET A 427 22.82 7.25 -8.16
N PHE A 428 23.93 7.97 -8.04
CA PHE A 428 24.22 9.09 -8.92
C PHE A 428 25.69 9.13 -9.32
N ILE A 429 25.92 9.72 -10.49
CA ILE A 429 27.22 10.17 -10.98
C ILE A 429 27.09 11.65 -11.34
N ARG A 430 28.08 12.45 -10.95
CA ARG A 430 28.18 13.87 -11.29
C ARG A 430 29.62 14.30 -11.44
N GLY A 431 29.86 15.41 -12.11
CA GLY A 431 31.20 15.98 -12.19
C GLY A 431 31.22 17.37 -12.79
N GLY A 432 32.15 18.20 -12.33
CA GLY A 432 32.38 19.56 -12.82
C GLY A 432 33.79 19.69 -13.40
N ALA A 433 33.94 20.61 -14.35
CA ALA A 433 35.23 20.90 -14.97
C ALA A 433 35.52 22.41 -14.97
N GLU A 434 36.75 22.78 -14.63
CA GLU A 434 37.25 24.14 -14.72
C GLU A 434 37.16 24.66 -16.17
N GLY A 435 36.76 25.91 -16.32
CA GLY A 435 36.50 26.52 -17.64
C GLY A 435 35.11 26.23 -18.23
N ALA A 436 34.36 25.27 -17.67
CA ALA A 436 32.96 25.02 -18.02
C ALA A 436 31.96 25.63 -17.01
N GLY A 437 32.37 26.69 -16.30
CA GLY A 437 31.58 27.36 -15.26
C GLY A 437 31.69 26.75 -13.87
N SER A 438 32.62 25.81 -13.65
CA SER A 438 33.01 25.34 -12.32
C SER A 438 34.35 25.91 -11.89
N ASP A 439 34.48 26.27 -10.62
CA ASP A 439 35.73 26.74 -9.99
C ASP A 439 36.69 25.58 -9.64
N THR A 440 36.21 24.33 -9.66
CA THR A 440 37.02 23.14 -9.32
C THR A 440 36.68 21.96 -10.22
N ASN A 441 37.70 21.22 -10.66
CA ASN A 441 37.54 19.94 -11.33
C ASN A 441 37.16 18.85 -10.32
N PHE A 442 36.03 18.16 -10.54
CA PHE A 442 35.68 17.00 -9.73
C PHE A 442 34.85 15.96 -10.49
N GLY A 443 35.00 14.70 -10.09
CA GLY A 443 34.06 13.63 -10.40
C GLY A 443 33.56 13.01 -9.10
N GLN A 444 32.29 12.60 -9.05
CA GLN A 444 31.73 11.96 -7.87
C GLN A 444 30.73 10.88 -8.24
N VAL A 445 30.84 9.74 -7.57
CA VAL A 445 29.88 8.63 -7.62
C VAL A 445 29.39 8.36 -6.21
N TYR A 446 28.10 8.10 -6.08
CA TYR A 446 27.45 7.75 -4.83
C TYR A 446 26.36 6.71 -5.07
N GLY A 447 26.19 5.81 -4.11
CA GLY A 447 25.11 4.83 -4.08
C GLY A 447 24.63 4.59 -2.66
N GLN A 448 23.32 4.42 -2.50
CA GLN A 448 22.69 3.92 -1.28
C GLN A 448 21.72 2.79 -1.60
N LEU A 449 21.63 1.83 -0.69
CA LEU A 449 20.80 0.65 -0.77
C LEU A 449 20.11 0.42 0.57
N ARG A 450 18.82 0.05 0.52
CA ARG A 450 18.06 -0.46 1.65
C ARG A 450 17.41 -1.78 1.27
N TRP A 451 17.55 -2.77 2.14
CA TRP A 451 16.96 -4.09 1.99
C TRP A 451 16.07 -4.40 3.19
N PHE A 452 14.79 -4.64 2.92
CA PHE A 452 13.78 -5.03 3.89
C PHE A 452 13.56 -6.53 3.84
N LEU A 453 13.69 -7.18 5.00
CA LEU A 453 13.57 -8.61 5.18
C LEU A 453 12.51 -8.88 6.26
N GLY A 454 11.32 -9.32 5.86
CA GLY A 454 10.25 -9.65 6.78
C GLY A 454 10.60 -10.88 7.64
N ALA A 455 10.34 -10.81 8.94
CA ALA A 455 10.51 -11.91 9.88
C ALA A 455 9.21 -12.15 10.66
N GLY A 456 8.49 -13.23 10.33
CA GLY A 456 7.13 -13.48 10.84
C GLY A 456 6.13 -12.41 10.40
N ASP A 457 5.08 -12.17 11.17
CA ASP A 457 4.01 -11.22 10.79
C ASP A 457 4.28 -9.77 11.25
N ASN A 458 5.07 -9.60 12.31
CA ASN A 458 5.21 -8.31 12.99
C ASN A 458 6.65 -7.81 13.11
N SER A 459 7.63 -8.54 12.60
CA SER A 459 9.03 -8.12 12.66
C SER A 459 9.61 -7.91 11.26
N ARG A 460 10.68 -7.14 11.18
CA ARG A 460 11.52 -7.00 9.98
C ARG A 460 12.96 -6.68 10.35
N LEU A 461 13.89 -7.14 9.52
CA LEU A 461 15.27 -6.70 9.50
C LEU A 461 15.44 -5.72 8.34
N ILE A 462 16.08 -4.59 8.61
CA ILE A 462 16.40 -3.55 7.64
C ILE A 462 17.92 -3.47 7.56
N LEU A 463 18.46 -3.67 6.36
CA LEU A 463 19.87 -3.47 6.07
C LEU A 463 20.02 -2.21 5.22
N ARG A 464 20.85 -1.27 5.66
CA ARG A 464 21.21 -0.06 4.89
C ARG A 464 22.69 -0.09 4.57
N GLY A 465 23.04 0.32 3.36
CA GLY A 465 24.43 0.59 2.99
C GLY A 465 24.51 1.86 2.15
N GLU A 466 25.53 2.66 2.37
CA GLU A 466 25.90 3.77 1.48
C GLU A 466 27.39 3.73 1.14
N GLY A 467 27.72 4.24 -0.03
CA GLY A 467 29.09 4.34 -0.50
C GLY A 467 29.24 5.51 -1.47
N GLY A 468 30.30 6.27 -1.34
CA GLY A 468 30.59 7.38 -2.24
C GLY A 468 32.07 7.70 -2.31
N THR A 469 32.50 8.23 -3.45
CA THR A 469 33.87 8.68 -3.67
C THR A 469 33.91 9.91 -4.57
N THR A 470 34.81 10.82 -4.25
CA THR A 470 35.04 12.09 -4.95
C THR A 470 36.48 12.13 -5.44
N TRP A 471 36.65 12.25 -6.75
CA TRP A 471 37.93 12.52 -7.38
C TRP A 471 38.06 14.03 -7.59
N THR A 472 38.96 14.67 -6.86
CA THR A 472 39.27 16.12 -6.97
C THR A 472 40.74 16.35 -6.58
N SER A 473 41.37 17.34 -7.21
CA SER A 473 42.71 17.83 -6.83
C SER A 473 42.68 18.80 -5.65
N ASP A 474 41.53 19.41 -5.36
CA ASP A 474 41.35 20.39 -4.28
C ASP A 474 40.00 20.18 -3.58
N LEU A 475 39.99 19.37 -2.52
CA LEU A 475 38.77 19.13 -1.74
C LEU A 475 38.38 20.35 -0.91
N VAL A 476 39.34 21.16 -0.48
CA VAL A 476 39.10 22.31 0.41
C VAL A 476 38.45 23.46 -0.35
N ALA A 477 38.72 23.60 -1.65
CA ALA A 477 38.00 24.52 -2.54
C ALA A 477 36.58 24.04 -2.90
N MET A 478 36.25 22.75 -2.72
CA MET A 478 34.90 22.26 -3.00
C MET A 478 33.92 22.71 -1.92
N PRO A 479 32.69 23.14 -2.29
CA PRO A 479 31.64 23.47 -1.33
C PRO A 479 31.36 22.32 -0.35
N PRO A 480 31.25 22.58 0.97
CA PRO A 480 30.86 21.57 1.95
C PRO A 480 29.61 20.78 1.55
N SER A 481 28.62 21.38 0.89
CA SER A 481 27.42 20.65 0.43
C SER A 481 27.66 19.55 -0.60
N LEU A 482 28.86 19.47 -1.18
CA LEU A 482 29.27 18.40 -2.10
C LEU A 482 30.24 17.40 -1.48
N ARG A 483 30.75 17.64 -0.28
CA ARG A 483 31.64 16.73 0.46
C ARG A 483 30.83 15.64 1.15
N PHE A 484 31.48 14.53 1.46
CA PHE A 484 30.83 13.48 2.23
C PHE A 484 31.07 13.65 3.73
N PHE A 485 30.06 13.31 4.52
CA PHE A 485 30.11 13.32 5.98
C PHE A 485 29.47 12.06 6.52
N ALA A 486 29.91 11.61 7.69
CA ALA A 486 29.29 10.51 8.40
C ALA A 486 28.89 10.92 9.83
N GLY A 487 27.97 10.16 10.44
CA GLY A 487 27.37 10.48 11.73
C GLY A 487 25.98 11.14 11.61
N GLY A 488 25.12 10.91 12.61
CA GLY A 488 23.72 11.36 12.61
C GLY A 488 22.70 10.27 12.22
N ALA A 489 21.41 10.63 12.22
CA ALA A 489 20.28 9.69 12.12
C ALA A 489 20.30 8.79 10.87
N ASN A 490 20.78 9.33 9.74
CA ASN A 490 20.78 8.67 8.44
C ASN A 490 22.14 8.08 8.04
N SER A 491 23.13 8.10 8.94
CA SER A 491 24.50 7.64 8.66
C SER A 491 25.00 6.67 9.73
N ILE A 492 25.51 7.16 10.86
CA ILE A 492 25.98 6.35 11.99
C ILE A 492 25.34 6.91 13.26
N ARG A 493 24.24 6.29 13.73
CA ARG A 493 23.56 6.72 14.96
C ARG A 493 24.45 6.44 16.17
N GLY A 494 24.48 7.39 17.11
CA GLY A 494 25.37 7.40 18.27
C GLY A 494 26.45 8.47 18.17
N TYR A 495 26.70 8.98 16.96
CA TYR A 495 27.51 10.16 16.68
C TYR A 495 26.62 11.32 16.24
N ALA A 496 27.01 12.54 16.58
CA ALA A 496 26.42 13.75 16.07
C ALA A 496 26.59 13.84 14.55
N PHE A 497 25.80 14.72 13.95
CA PHE A 497 25.86 14.95 12.53
C PHE A 497 27.22 15.46 12.08
N ARG A 498 27.76 14.83 11.04
CA ARG A 498 29.08 15.14 10.47
C ARG A 498 30.25 14.90 11.44
N GLU A 499 30.04 14.29 12.60
CA GLU A 499 31.10 14.06 13.59
C GLU A 499 32.19 13.12 13.08
N VAL A 500 31.83 12.13 12.27
CA VAL A 500 32.76 11.10 11.80
C VAL A 500 33.44 11.55 10.50
N GLY A 501 34.75 11.77 10.56
CA GLY A 501 35.62 11.98 9.41
C GLY A 501 36.80 12.91 9.69
N PRO A 502 37.49 13.44 8.65
CA PRO A 502 38.57 14.41 8.82
C PRO A 502 38.10 15.67 9.55
N ARG A 503 38.77 15.97 10.67
CA ARG A 503 38.51 17.14 11.51
C ARG A 503 39.74 18.03 11.59
N THR A 504 39.55 19.30 11.93
CA THR A 504 40.68 20.19 12.24
C THR A 504 41.40 19.75 13.51
N PRO A 505 42.71 20.03 13.64
CA PRO A 505 43.44 19.77 14.87
C PRO A 505 42.81 20.51 16.06
N LYS A 506 43.03 19.98 17.27
CA LYS A 506 42.66 20.66 18.52
C LYS A 506 43.31 22.05 18.58
N PRO A 507 42.61 23.07 19.12
CA PRO A 507 41.41 22.96 19.97
C PRO A 507 40.06 22.89 19.25
N ASP A 508 40.01 23.06 17.92
CA ASP A 508 38.74 23.38 17.25
C ASP A 508 37.93 22.17 16.79
N GLU A 509 38.59 21.08 16.41
CA GLU A 509 38.02 19.75 16.16
C GLU A 509 36.71 19.77 15.34
N PHE A 510 36.58 20.59 14.30
CA PHE A 510 35.38 20.63 13.46
C PHE A 510 35.52 19.79 12.19
N ALA A 511 34.40 19.23 11.72
CA ALA A 511 34.36 18.36 10.56
C ALA A 511 34.48 19.12 9.23
N LEU A 512 35.48 18.76 8.43
CA LEU A 512 35.74 19.36 7.13
C LEU A 512 35.03 18.64 5.97
N GLY A 513 34.57 17.42 6.23
CA GLY A 513 34.06 16.51 5.20
C GLY A 513 35.19 15.79 4.47
N ALA A 514 34.84 14.69 3.80
CA ALA A 514 35.80 13.75 3.22
C ALA A 514 35.57 13.49 1.73
N LYS A 515 36.59 12.94 1.06
CA LYS A 515 36.51 12.44 -0.32
C LYS A 515 35.62 11.22 -0.45
N ASN A 516 35.61 10.34 0.55
CA ASN A 516 34.92 9.06 0.51
C ASN A 516 33.99 8.89 1.72
N VAL A 517 32.94 8.10 1.54
CA VAL A 517 32.08 7.62 2.63
C VAL A 517 31.70 6.18 2.39
N VAL A 518 31.68 5.39 3.45
CA VAL A 518 31.10 4.06 3.46
C VAL A 518 30.40 3.88 4.80
N THR A 519 29.10 3.59 4.79
CA THR A 519 28.36 3.22 6.01
C THR A 519 27.48 2.00 5.76
N ALA A 520 27.30 1.22 6.81
CA ALA A 520 26.43 0.06 6.85
C ALA A 520 25.63 0.08 8.15
N SER A 521 24.38 -0.36 8.09
CA SER A 521 23.50 -0.44 9.26
C SER A 521 22.63 -1.68 9.17
N ALA A 522 22.43 -2.32 10.33
CA ALA A 522 21.49 -3.40 10.52
C ALA A 522 20.53 -3.03 11.64
N GLU A 523 19.24 -3.00 11.33
CA GLU A 523 18.17 -2.63 12.26
C GLU A 523 17.10 -3.71 12.30
N TYR A 524 16.82 -4.22 13.49
CA TYR A 524 15.72 -5.15 13.73
C TYR A 524 14.56 -4.40 14.38
N GLU A 525 13.40 -4.43 13.74
CA GLU A 525 12.16 -3.85 14.26
C GLU A 525 11.16 -4.96 14.61
N HIS A 526 10.43 -4.76 15.72
CA HIS A 526 9.37 -5.65 16.17
C HIS A 526 8.14 -4.83 16.61
N TYR A 527 6.99 -5.08 15.99
CA TYR A 527 5.71 -4.47 16.34
C TYR A 527 4.88 -5.37 17.27
N LEU A 528 4.20 -4.75 18.23
CA LEU A 528 3.30 -5.45 19.15
C LEU A 528 2.05 -5.94 18.39
N LYS A 529 1.64 -7.18 18.65
CA LYS A 529 0.45 -7.78 18.01
C LYS A 529 -0.78 -6.89 18.24
N GLY A 530 -1.47 -6.54 17.15
CA GLY A 530 -2.72 -5.77 17.19
C GLY A 530 -2.58 -4.27 17.50
N GLY A 531 -1.36 -3.73 17.61
CA GLY A 531 -1.12 -2.32 17.93
C GLY A 531 -0.21 -1.59 16.92
N PRO A 532 -0.25 -0.25 16.87
CA PRO A 532 0.61 0.54 15.98
C PRO A 532 2.04 0.72 16.54
N TRP A 533 2.32 0.22 17.73
CA TRP A 533 3.57 0.45 18.46
C TRP A 533 4.54 -0.72 18.26
N GLY A 534 5.83 -0.39 18.20
CA GLY A 534 6.92 -1.35 18.12
C GLY A 534 8.20 -0.82 18.71
N GLY A 535 9.20 -1.69 18.84
CA GLY A 535 10.56 -1.36 19.23
C GLY A 535 11.54 -1.67 18.10
N ALA A 536 12.73 -1.08 18.18
CA ALA A 536 13.84 -1.35 17.30
C ALA A 536 15.14 -1.49 18.08
N VAL A 537 16.06 -2.29 17.56
CA VAL A 537 17.48 -2.32 17.96
C VAL A 537 18.32 -2.25 16.71
N PHE A 538 19.44 -1.53 16.76
CA PHE A 538 20.28 -1.33 15.59
C PHE A 538 21.76 -1.22 15.93
N VAL A 539 22.57 -1.53 14.92
CA VAL A 539 24.00 -1.28 14.88
C VAL A 539 24.33 -0.60 13.56
N ASP A 540 25.03 0.51 13.65
CA ASP A 540 25.49 1.29 12.51
C ASP A 540 27.02 1.34 12.56
N SER A 541 27.70 1.17 11.42
CA SER A 541 29.16 1.25 11.35
C SER A 541 29.59 1.88 10.03
N GLY A 542 30.59 2.75 10.08
CA GLY A 542 31.03 3.44 8.88
C GLY A 542 32.18 4.40 9.09
N SER A 543 32.52 5.10 8.02
CA SER A 543 33.57 6.12 8.01
C SER A 543 33.35 7.10 6.87
N ALA A 544 33.67 8.37 7.10
CA ALA A 544 34.01 9.32 6.05
C ALA A 544 35.52 9.54 6.09
N PHE A 545 36.21 9.39 4.95
CA PHE A 545 37.67 9.35 4.93
C PHE A 545 38.28 9.84 3.62
N ASP A 546 39.51 10.34 3.70
CA ASP A 546 40.27 10.76 2.52
C ASP A 546 41.16 9.64 1.97
N ASP A 547 41.93 8.99 2.85
CA ASP A 547 42.89 7.93 2.47
C ASP A 547 42.45 6.55 2.94
N ARG A 548 42.37 6.35 4.26
CA ARG A 548 41.99 5.08 4.88
C ARG A 548 40.75 5.26 5.76
N PRO A 549 39.77 4.33 5.70
CA PRO A 549 38.61 4.37 6.58
C PRO A 549 39.03 4.26 8.04
N ASP A 550 38.49 5.17 8.86
CA ASP A 550 38.52 5.08 10.32
C ASP A 550 37.12 4.69 10.82
N TRP A 551 36.97 3.44 11.26
CA TRP A 551 35.68 2.81 11.49
C TRP A 551 35.08 3.24 12.82
N HIS A 552 33.93 3.90 12.75
CA HIS A 552 33.13 4.30 13.90
C HIS A 552 31.86 3.46 13.93
N THR A 553 31.58 2.87 15.08
CA THR A 553 30.41 2.01 15.30
C THR A 553 29.52 2.62 16.36
N GLY A 554 28.22 2.62 16.12
CA GLY A 554 27.22 3.07 17.06
C GLY A 554 26.10 2.04 17.20
N VAL A 555 25.57 1.93 18.41
CA VAL A 555 24.53 0.97 18.77
C VAL A 555 23.39 1.70 19.45
N GLY A 556 22.17 1.20 19.29
CA GLY A 556 21.03 1.83 19.92
C GLY A 556 19.75 1.03 19.88
N PHE A 557 18.74 1.63 20.48
CA PHE A 557 17.37 1.12 20.50
C PHE A 557 16.41 2.26 20.19
N GLY A 558 15.21 1.91 19.74
CA GLY A 558 14.23 2.91 19.33
C GLY A 558 12.78 2.48 19.53
N LEU A 559 11.92 3.48 19.62
CA LEU A 559 10.46 3.34 19.60
C LEU A 559 9.96 3.56 18.17
N ARG A 560 8.99 2.75 17.75
CA ARG A 560 8.34 2.83 16.43
C ARG A 560 6.85 3.02 16.63
N TRP A 561 6.27 3.94 15.87
CA TRP A 561 4.82 4.16 15.87
C TRP A 561 4.28 4.31 14.45
N ARG A 562 3.34 3.46 14.08
CA ARG A 562 2.55 3.57 12.84
C ARG A 562 1.43 4.60 13.06
N SER A 563 1.75 5.88 12.95
CA SER A 563 0.75 6.93 13.11
C SER A 563 -0.15 7.03 11.86
N PRO A 564 -1.36 7.61 11.96
CA PRO A 564 -2.24 7.84 10.82
C PRO A 564 -1.62 8.73 9.72
N VAL A 565 -0.58 9.50 10.04
CA VAL A 565 0.09 10.43 9.12
C VAL A 565 1.46 9.93 8.64
N GLY A 566 1.86 8.71 9.02
CA GLY A 566 3.12 8.08 8.62
C GLY A 566 3.91 7.45 9.78
N PRO A 567 5.03 6.75 9.51
CA PRO A 567 5.88 6.18 10.55
C PRO A 567 6.56 7.28 11.37
N VAL A 568 6.58 7.10 12.68
CA VAL A 568 7.34 7.91 13.65
C VAL A 568 8.40 7.04 14.28
N ARG A 569 9.64 7.56 14.36
CA ARG A 569 10.80 6.89 14.94
C ARG A 569 11.43 7.77 16.00
N VAL A 570 11.72 7.19 17.15
CA VAL A 570 12.48 7.83 18.24
C VAL A 570 13.61 6.90 18.61
N ASP A 571 14.84 7.27 18.32
CA ASP A 571 16.03 6.44 18.51
C ASP A 571 16.95 7.06 19.56
N ILE A 572 17.49 6.23 20.46
CA ILE A 572 18.58 6.58 21.37
C ILE A 572 19.76 5.69 21.03
N ALA A 573 20.93 6.30 20.83
CA ALA A 573 22.14 5.59 20.43
C ALA A 573 23.39 6.10 21.14
N HIS A 574 24.41 5.24 21.18
CA HIS A 574 25.73 5.48 21.75
C HIS A 574 26.82 5.08 20.75
N GLY A 575 27.78 5.98 20.50
CA GLY A 575 28.99 5.68 19.73
C GLY A 575 30.01 4.92 20.56
N LEU A 576 30.65 3.90 19.99
CA LEU A 576 31.62 3.03 20.67
C LEU A 576 33.08 3.48 20.51
N ASN A 577 33.34 4.46 19.65
CA ASN A 577 34.67 4.92 19.26
C ASN A 577 34.78 6.43 19.54
N ASP A 578 35.04 6.78 20.80
CA ASP A 578 35.30 8.15 21.26
C ASP A 578 34.29 9.22 20.77
N PRO A 579 32.98 9.05 21.00
CA PRO A 579 31.99 10.03 20.55
C PRO A 579 32.07 11.35 21.34
N ASP A 580 31.75 12.46 20.68
CA ASP A 580 31.67 13.80 21.28
C ASP A 580 30.61 13.86 22.40
N SER A 581 29.57 13.01 22.31
CA SER A 581 28.51 12.90 23.30
C SER A 581 28.24 11.45 23.68
N GLN A 582 27.96 11.20 24.96
CA GLN A 582 27.68 9.85 25.44
C GLN A 582 26.41 9.25 24.82
N PHE A 583 25.36 10.05 24.59
CA PHE A 583 24.12 9.57 23.98
C PHE A 583 23.57 10.60 23.00
N GLN A 584 22.96 10.11 21.93
CA GLN A 584 22.27 10.90 20.93
C GLN A 584 20.80 10.49 20.84
N LEU A 585 19.91 11.47 20.72
CA LEU A 585 18.48 11.29 20.51
C LEU A 585 18.12 11.72 19.08
N TYR A 586 17.44 10.85 18.34
CA TYR A 586 16.95 11.15 17.00
C TYR A 586 15.43 10.98 16.94
N ILE A 587 14.76 11.93 16.29
CA ILE A 587 13.32 11.89 16.05
C ILE A 587 13.09 12.07 14.55
N ASP A 588 12.33 11.16 13.95
CA ASP A 588 11.97 11.20 12.53
C ASP A 588 10.48 10.93 12.33
N ILE A 589 9.86 11.68 11.41
CA ILE A 589 8.44 11.58 11.05
C ILE A 589 8.32 11.55 9.53
N GLY A 590 7.90 10.41 8.99
CA GLY A 590 7.69 10.20 7.56
C GLY A 590 8.35 8.92 7.05
N ALA A 591 7.91 8.46 5.88
CA ALA A 591 8.54 7.32 5.23
C ALA A 591 9.90 7.69 4.63
N ASN A 592 10.91 6.88 4.92
CA ASN A 592 12.22 6.93 4.28
C ASN A 592 12.35 5.71 3.35
N LEU A 593 12.12 5.93 2.06
CA LEU A 593 12.37 4.94 1.00
C LEU A 593 13.69 5.19 0.30
#